data_AF-A0A935AXP7-F1
#
_entry.id   AF-A0A935AXP7-F1
#
_cell.length_a   1.000
_cell.length_b   1.000
_cell.length_c   1.000
_cell.angle_alpha   90.00
_cell.angle_beta   90.00
_cell.angle_gamma   90.00
#
_symmetry.space_group_name_H-M   'P 1'
#
loop_
_entity.id
_entity.type
_entity.pdbx_description
1 polymer ?
#
loop_
_entity_poly.entity_id
_entity_poly.type
_entity_poly.pdbx_seq_one_letter_code
_entity_poly.pdbx_strand_id
1 'polypeptide(L)'
;MSDASHELRSPVASIRTQLETALLRPDHTDWPHVGRTVLAEDERLGALVDNLLALTRLEEGVRRPTCEVDLDELCYEQLQRTFRVPIDRSGVLAGRVIGVPG
;
A
#
# COMPACT_ATOMS: atom_id res chain seq x y z
N MET A 1 16.03 -10.49 2.31
CA MET A 1 16.30 -9.10 1.89
C MET A 1 16.27 -8.89 0.37
N SER A 2 16.34 -9.93 -0.48
CA SER A 2 16.24 -9.76 -1.94
C SER A 2 14.89 -9.17 -2.36
N ASP A 3 13.78 -9.65 -1.80
CA ASP A 3 12.44 -9.29 -2.27
C ASP A 3 12.13 -7.80 -2.14
N ALA A 4 12.39 -7.18 -1.00
CA ALA A 4 12.14 -5.74 -0.81
C ALA A 4 12.90 -4.86 -1.83
N SER A 5 14.17 -5.18 -2.08
CA SER A 5 14.96 -4.45 -3.07
C SER A 5 14.47 -4.70 -4.50
N HIS A 6 13.97 -5.91 -4.81
CA HIS A 6 13.39 -6.22 -6.12
C HIS A 6 12.03 -5.54 -6.31
N GLU A 7 11.20 -5.52 -5.27
CA GLU A 7 9.89 -4.87 -5.29
C GLU A 7 9.98 -3.35 -5.41
N LEU A 8 11.03 -2.71 -4.87
CA LEU A 8 11.30 -1.29 -5.09
C LEU A 8 11.91 -0.99 -6.47
N ARG A 9 12.73 -1.88 -7.02
CA ARG A 9 13.35 -1.64 -8.35
C ARG A 9 12.36 -1.73 -9.50
N SER A 10 11.35 -2.58 -9.39
CA SER A 10 10.30 -2.73 -10.40
C SER A 10 9.53 -1.44 -10.72
N PRO A 11 8.92 -0.72 -9.74
CA PRO A 11 8.22 0.54 -10.00
C PRO A 11 9.16 1.63 -10.54
N VAL A 12 10.40 1.70 -10.04
CA VAL A 12 11.41 2.65 -10.55
C VAL A 12 11.75 2.39 -12.02
N ALA A 13 11.90 1.12 -12.41
CA ALA A 13 12.12 0.75 -13.80
C ALA A 13 10.90 1.09 -14.67
N SER A 14 9.68 0.83 -14.16
CA SER A 14 8.42 1.16 -14.84
C SER A 14 8.30 2.66 -15.13
N ILE A 15 8.50 3.51 -14.10
CA ILE A 15 8.50 4.98 -14.22
C ILE A 15 9.50 5.42 -15.29
N ARG A 16 10.74 4.88 -15.24
CA ARG A 16 11.79 5.23 -16.20
C ARG A 16 11.37 4.89 -17.63
N THR A 17 10.93 3.67 -17.88
CA THR A 17 10.51 3.23 -19.22
C THR A 17 9.35 4.08 -19.74
N GLN A 18 8.39 4.43 -18.89
CA GLN A 18 7.24 5.23 -19.31
C GLN A 18 7.65 6.68 -19.64
N LEU A 19 8.52 7.28 -18.84
CA LEU A 19 9.04 8.62 -19.10
C LEU A 19 9.95 8.66 -20.35
N GLU A 20 10.83 7.67 -20.52
CA GLU A 20 11.67 7.55 -21.72
C GLU A 20 10.82 7.43 -22.99
N THR A 21 9.77 6.62 -22.95
CA THR A 21 8.82 6.46 -24.06
C THR A 21 8.06 7.75 -24.33
N ALA A 22 7.55 8.41 -23.29
CA ALA A 22 6.82 9.67 -23.35
C ALA A 22 7.66 10.80 -23.98
N LEU A 23 8.92 10.90 -23.59
CA LEU A 23 9.87 11.91 -24.07
C LEU A 23 10.37 11.65 -25.50
N LEU A 24 10.26 10.42 -26.01
CA LEU A 24 10.66 10.10 -27.38
C LEU A 24 9.71 10.71 -28.43
N ARG A 25 8.44 10.92 -28.08
CA ARG A 25 7.41 11.51 -28.95
C ARG A 25 6.47 12.45 -28.16
N PRO A 26 6.98 13.57 -27.63
CA PRO A 26 6.25 14.40 -26.67
C PRO A 26 4.94 14.96 -27.24
N ASP A 27 4.89 15.26 -28.55
CA ASP A 27 3.71 15.81 -29.24
C ASP A 27 2.57 14.78 -29.41
N HIS A 28 2.88 13.48 -29.25
CA HIS A 28 1.92 12.38 -29.36
C HIS A 28 1.65 11.69 -28.02
N THR A 29 2.18 12.23 -26.92
CA THR A 29 2.06 11.65 -25.59
C THR A 29 0.93 12.31 -24.80
N ASP A 30 0.07 11.49 -24.18
CA ASP A 30 -0.86 11.94 -23.14
C ASP A 30 -0.11 12.14 -21.81
N TRP A 31 0.45 13.34 -21.62
CA TRP A 31 1.18 13.71 -20.41
C TRP A 31 0.36 13.58 -19.12
N PRO A 32 -0.92 14.00 -19.08
CA PRO A 32 -1.79 13.71 -17.93
C PRO A 32 -1.87 12.22 -17.56
N HIS A 33 -1.94 11.32 -18.54
CA HIS A 33 -1.94 9.87 -18.27
C HIS A 33 -0.58 9.38 -17.73
N VAL A 34 0.52 9.84 -18.32
CA VAL A 34 1.87 9.53 -17.82
C VAL A 34 2.03 10.01 -16.37
N GLY A 35 1.63 11.25 -16.08
CA GLY A 35 1.67 11.81 -14.72
C GLY A 35 0.85 11.00 -13.71
N ARG A 36 -0.36 10.56 -14.07
CA ARG A 36 -1.18 9.68 -13.21
C ARG A 36 -0.50 8.35 -12.94
N THR A 37 0.17 7.78 -13.94
CA THR A 37 0.86 6.49 -13.77
C THR A 37 2.09 6.65 -12.86
N VAL A 38 2.87 7.71 -13.04
CA VAL A 38 4.01 8.02 -12.17
C VAL A 38 3.57 8.24 -10.73
N LEU A 39 2.47 8.97 -10.50
CA LEU A 39 1.90 9.16 -9.16
C LEU A 39 1.46 7.84 -8.52
N ALA A 40 0.84 6.93 -9.28
CA ALA A 40 0.45 5.63 -8.75
C ALA A 40 1.67 4.77 -8.33
N GLU A 41 2.76 4.82 -9.08
CA GLU A 41 4.00 4.12 -8.72
C GLU A 41 4.70 4.77 -7.52
N ASP A 42 4.62 6.10 -7.36
CA ASP A 42 5.11 6.83 -6.19
C ASP A 42 4.35 6.46 -4.90
N GLU A 43 3.02 6.42 -4.95
CA GLU A 43 2.18 5.95 -3.84
C GLU A 43 2.54 4.52 -3.43
N ARG A 44 2.75 3.65 -4.42
CA ARG A 44 3.17 2.26 -4.18
C ARG A 44 4.56 2.17 -3.54
N LEU A 45 5.52 2.98 -4.00
CA LEU A 45 6.84 3.07 -3.39
C LEU A 45 6.76 3.54 -1.94
N GLY A 46 5.94 4.55 -1.64
CA GLY A 46 5.68 5.03 -0.28
C GLY A 46 5.18 3.92 0.64
N ALA A 47 4.16 3.18 0.20
CA ALA A 47 3.62 2.05 0.96
C ALA A 47 4.65 0.95 1.23
N LEU A 48 5.52 0.63 0.27
CA LEU A 48 6.61 -0.33 0.47
C LEU A 48 7.63 0.16 1.51
N VAL A 49 8.00 1.44 1.47
CA VAL A 49 8.90 2.04 2.45
C VAL A 49 8.29 2.02 3.84
N ASP A 50 7.01 2.39 3.98
CA ASP A 50 6.30 2.36 5.26
C ASP A 50 6.25 0.95 5.84
N ASN A 51 5.98 -0.05 5.00
CA ASN A 51 6.00 -1.46 5.41
C ASN A 51 7.39 -1.90 5.89
N LEU A 52 8.46 -1.49 5.21
CA LEU A 52 9.83 -1.80 5.63
C LEU A 52 10.17 -1.14 6.97
N LEU A 53 9.79 0.12 7.16
CA LEU A 53 9.99 0.83 8.42
C LEU A 53 9.17 0.20 9.56
N ALA A 54 7.95 -0.27 9.28
CA ALA A 54 7.13 -0.99 10.24
C ALA A 54 7.78 -2.32 10.66
N LEU A 55 8.33 -3.08 9.70
CA LEU A 55 9.07 -4.31 9.97
C LEU A 55 10.32 -4.04 10.81
N THR A 56 11.10 -3.01 10.50
CA THR A 56 12.28 -2.65 11.28
C THR A 56 11.92 -2.31 12.73
N ARG A 57 10.83 -1.55 12.97
CA ARG A 57 10.37 -1.24 14.34
C ARG A 57 9.94 -2.49 15.11
N LEU A 58 9.35 -3.47 14.42
CA LEU A 58 8.99 -4.78 15.01
C LEU A 58 10.25 -5.59 15.36
N GLU A 59 11.25 -5.61 14.49
CA GLU A 59 12.55 -6.27 14.73
C GLU A 59 13.33 -5.64 15.89
N GLU A 60 13.27 -4.32 16.03
CA GLU A 60 13.88 -3.56 17.13
C GLU A 60 13.16 -3.74 18.48
N GLY A 61 12.07 -4.51 18.51
CA GLY A 61 11.35 -4.82 19.75
C GLY A 61 10.60 -3.61 20.33
N VAL A 62 10.33 -2.58 19.53
CA VAL A 62 9.53 -1.41 19.92
C VAL A 62 8.08 -1.86 20.09
N ARG A 63 7.76 -2.44 21.25
CA ARG A 63 6.39 -2.85 21.59
C ARG A 63 5.56 -1.61 21.87
N ARG A 64 4.68 -1.26 20.93
CA ARG A 64 3.55 -0.35 21.22
C ARG A 64 2.68 -0.99 22.34
N PRO A 65 2.08 -0.18 23.23
CA PRO A 65 1.11 -0.69 24.20
C PRO A 65 -0.01 -1.43 23.48
N THR A 66 -0.37 -2.62 23.96
CA THR A 66 -1.54 -3.33 23.45
C THR A 66 -2.80 -2.70 24.05
N CYS A 67 -3.86 -2.61 23.26
CA CYS A 67 -5.19 -2.22 23.71
C CYS A 67 -6.22 -3.23 23.22
N GLU A 68 -7.42 -3.15 23.77
CA GLU A 68 -8.57 -3.86 23.21
C GLU A 68 -8.87 -3.24 21.84
N VAL A 69 -8.86 -4.06 20.79
CA VAL A 69 -9.12 -3.64 19.41
C VAL A 69 -10.33 -4.40 18.90
N ASP A 70 -11.28 -3.67 18.29
CA ASP A 70 -12.43 -4.28 17.65
C ASP A 70 -12.05 -4.71 16.22
N LEU A 71 -11.87 -6.02 16.04
CA LEU A 71 -11.35 -6.54 14.77
C LEU A 71 -12.40 -6.48 13.64
N ASP A 72 -13.68 -6.45 13.96
CA ASP A 72 -14.76 -6.29 12.99
C ASP A 72 -14.77 -4.88 12.38
N GLU A 73 -14.52 -3.84 13.18
CA GLU A 73 -14.36 -2.45 12.74
C GLU A 73 -13.14 -2.29 11.84
N LEU A 74 -11.99 -2.87 12.22
CA LEU A 74 -10.79 -2.85 11.37
C LEU A 74 -10.99 -3.62 10.05
N CYS A 75 -11.61 -4.79 10.09
CA CYS A 75 -11.98 -5.52 8.88
C CYS A 75 -12.92 -4.67 8.01
N TYR A 76 -13.87 -3.96 8.61
CA TYR A 76 -14.81 -3.11 7.88
C TYR A 76 -14.11 -1.93 7.18
N GLU A 77 -13.21 -1.23 7.87
CA GLU A 77 -12.42 -0.15 7.27
C GLU A 77 -11.58 -0.63 6.08
N GLN A 78 -10.92 -1.78 6.21
CA GLN A 78 -10.11 -2.34 5.12
C GLN A 78 -10.98 -2.81 3.95
N LEU A 79 -12.13 -3.41 4.23
CA LEU A 79 -13.07 -3.84 3.18
C LEU A 79 -13.64 -2.65 2.40
N GLN A 80 -13.92 -1.51 3.05
CA GLN A 80 -14.33 -0.28 2.36
C GLN A 80 -13.22 0.32 1.48
N ARG A 81 -11.96 0.15 1.88
CA ARG A 81 -10.80 0.65 1.11
C ARG A 81 -10.48 -0.23 -0.09
N THR A 82 -10.69 -1.55 -0.02
CA THR A 82 -10.24 -2.51 -1.05
C THR A 82 -11.35 -2.98 -1.99
N PHE A 83 -12.62 -3.05 -1.56
CA PHE A 83 -13.70 -3.64 -2.36
C PHE A 83 -14.87 -2.68 -2.60
N ARG A 84 -15.27 -2.51 -3.88
CA ARG A 84 -16.45 -1.74 -4.32
C ARG A 84 -17.72 -2.60 -4.48
N VAL A 85 -17.74 -3.81 -3.93
CA VAL A 85 -18.86 -4.77 -4.06
C VAL A 85 -19.54 -4.95 -2.69
N PRO A 86 -20.88 -5.09 -2.61
CA PRO A 86 -21.54 -5.32 -1.33
C PRO A 86 -21.11 -6.66 -0.73
N ILE A 87 -20.57 -6.64 0.49
CA ILE A 87 -20.17 -7.84 1.24
C ILE A 87 -21.26 -8.13 2.28
N ASP A 88 -21.71 -9.38 2.32
CA ASP A 88 -22.68 -9.89 3.29
C ASP A 88 -22.09 -9.88 4.71
N ARG A 89 -22.86 -9.33 5.65
CA ARG A 89 -22.42 -8.96 7.02
C ARG A 89 -22.95 -9.91 8.08
N SER A 90 -23.78 -10.89 7.72
CA SER A 90 -24.48 -11.72 8.71
C SER A 90 -23.58 -12.70 9.48
N GLY A 91 -22.31 -12.83 9.09
CA GLY A 91 -21.34 -13.75 9.72
C GLY A 91 -20.25 -13.09 10.58
N VAL A 92 -20.19 -11.76 10.66
CA VAL A 92 -19.17 -11.06 11.45
C VAL A 92 -19.66 -10.92 12.89
N LEU A 93 -19.03 -11.65 13.82
CA LEU A 93 -19.27 -11.52 15.26
C LEU A 93 -18.31 -10.48 15.84
N ALA A 94 -18.80 -9.61 16.73
CA ALA A 94 -17.99 -8.66 17.50
C ALA A 94 -16.94 -9.41 18.31
N GLY A 95 -15.71 -9.45 17.79
CA GLY A 95 -14.60 -10.21 18.33
C GLY A 95 -13.56 -9.26 18.90
N ARG A 96 -13.65 -8.96 20.20
CA ARG A 96 -12.62 -8.18 20.88
C ARG A 96 -11.34 -9.00 21.00
N VAL A 97 -10.24 -8.45 20.50
CA VAL A 97 -8.92 -9.08 20.61
C VAL A 97 -7.91 -8.08 21.14
N ILE A 98 -6.96 -8.57 21.94
CA ILE A 98 -5.83 -7.77 22.39
C ILE A 98 -4.91 -7.54 21.18
N GLY A 99 -4.85 -6.29 20.72
CA GLY A 99 -4.14 -5.90 19.51
C GLY A 99 -3.22 -4.71 19.75
N VAL A 100 -2.35 -4.45 18.77
CA VAL A 100 -1.56 -3.21 18.69
C VAL A 100 -2.23 -2.32 17.64
N PRO A 101 -2.72 -1.12 17.98
CA PRO A 101 -3.43 -0.27 17.02
C PRO A 101 -2.49 0.24 15.92
N GLY A 102 -3.02 0.27 14.68
CA GLY A 102 -2.36 0.75 13.46
C GLY A 102 -2.12 2.26 13.48
#